data_AF-A0AAF0AVQ3-F1
#
_entry.id   AF-A0AAF0AVQ3-F1
#
_cell.length_a   1.000
_cell.length_b   1.000
_cell.length_c   1.000
_cell.angle_alpha   90.00
_cell.angle_beta   90.00
_cell.angle_gamma   90.00
#
_symmetry.space_group_name_H-M   'P 1'
#
loop_
_entity.id
_entity.type
_entity.pdbx_description
1 polymer ?
#
loop_
_entity_poly.entity_id
_entity_poly.type
_entity_poly.pdbx_seq_one_letter_code
_entity_poly.pdbx_strand_id
1 'polypeptide(L)'
;MLFLFALVSLVLPFAYAVQLNHIDYEGAVNALVNSLADDVSGNEGIVSHTGIYESLYQEDLSQFNFTINYLSGDNYGKVDSLLKLASQANDKDLVGDLVYLAHYASVGGYNEYMQLNDKSSFAKDLLSFCNNDATIFTKLSKSSSNQKLQDFFQKLISQESDTSSSNNLEKRYDGTYTCDDKHTAVKGSCVLLKNYLWGNPGTIPHGPRAVCYAGCCVSWSMDAPVVLGDLAPRVDTCIQTCPNDQFSCINHDVVIGNVYGEDVCVSGRTKFCH
;
A
#
# COMPACT_ATOMS: atom_id res chain seq x y z
N MET A 1 2.45 -59.49 -22.45
CA MET A 1 1.93 -58.32 -21.72
C MET A 1 3.11 -57.46 -21.30
N LEU A 2 3.43 -56.42 -22.08
CA LEU A 2 4.36 -55.37 -21.64
C LEU A 2 3.53 -54.33 -20.87
N PHE A 3 3.85 -54.12 -19.60
CA PHE A 3 3.23 -53.07 -18.80
C PHE A 3 3.88 -51.72 -19.12
N LEU A 4 3.05 -50.78 -19.58
CA LEU A 4 3.33 -49.36 -19.73
C LEU A 4 3.69 -48.77 -18.36
N PHE A 5 4.85 -48.13 -18.24
CA PHE A 5 5.12 -47.17 -17.17
C PHE A 5 4.58 -45.80 -17.62
N ALA A 6 3.49 -45.36 -17.00
CA ALA A 6 3.01 -43.99 -17.11
C ALA A 6 3.89 -43.07 -16.24
N LEU A 7 4.72 -42.26 -16.90
CA LEU A 7 5.37 -41.11 -16.28
C LEU A 7 4.30 -40.03 -16.08
N VAL A 8 3.77 -39.95 -14.85
CA VAL A 8 3.00 -38.79 -14.41
C VAL A 8 4.00 -37.65 -14.21
N SER A 9 4.08 -36.75 -15.18
CA SER A 9 4.79 -35.49 -15.03
C SER A 9 4.11 -34.66 -13.94
N LEU A 10 4.69 -34.71 -12.75
CA LEU A 10 4.39 -33.79 -11.66
C LEU A 10 4.99 -32.44 -12.05
N VAL A 11 4.19 -31.60 -12.71
CA VAL A 11 4.50 -30.17 -12.85
C VAL A 11 4.31 -29.56 -11.47
N LEU A 12 5.36 -29.63 -10.65
CA LEU A 12 5.48 -28.80 -9.46
C LEU A 12 5.60 -27.35 -9.96
N PRO A 13 4.65 -26.45 -9.66
CA PRO A 13 4.92 -25.03 -9.84
C PRO A 13 5.97 -24.67 -8.80
N PHE A 14 7.23 -24.64 -9.23
CA PHE A 14 8.26 -23.92 -8.49
C PHE A 14 7.88 -22.44 -8.55
N ALA A 15 7.12 -21.97 -7.56
CA ALA A 15 7.07 -20.56 -7.21
C ALA A 15 8.46 -20.21 -6.67
N TYR A 16 9.42 -19.98 -7.56
CA TYR A 16 10.63 -19.27 -7.19
C TYR A 16 10.19 -17.85 -6.90
N ALA A 17 10.05 -17.53 -5.60
CA ALA A 17 9.93 -16.17 -5.17
C ALA A 17 11.18 -15.41 -5.64
N VAL A 18 11.00 -14.52 -6.62
CA VAL A 18 12.09 -13.68 -7.11
C VAL A 18 12.28 -12.57 -6.09
N GLN A 19 13.40 -12.57 -5.37
CA GLN A 19 13.81 -11.41 -4.60
C GLN A 19 14.01 -10.23 -5.55
N LEU A 20 13.40 -9.09 -5.22
CA LEU A 20 13.48 -7.88 -6.02
C LEU A 20 14.91 -7.36 -6.09
N ASN A 21 15.55 -7.58 -7.24
CA ASN A 21 16.88 -7.10 -7.52
C ASN A 21 16.81 -5.75 -8.22
N HIS A 22 17.01 -4.66 -7.47
CA HIS A 22 17.00 -3.30 -8.01
C HIS A 22 18.18 -2.97 -8.95
N ILE A 23 19.15 -3.88 -9.14
CA ILE A 23 20.26 -3.69 -10.10
C ILE A 23 19.78 -3.89 -11.54
N ASP A 24 18.82 -4.80 -11.75
CA ASP A 24 18.17 -5.02 -13.05
C ASP A 24 16.79 -4.35 -13.03
N TYR A 25 16.74 -3.07 -13.41
CA TYR A 25 15.53 -2.27 -13.41
C TYR A 25 14.40 -2.93 -14.21
N GLU A 26 14.66 -3.28 -15.47
CA GLU A 26 13.62 -3.82 -16.37
C GLU A 26 13.14 -5.18 -15.92
N GLY A 27 14.05 -6.06 -15.50
CA GLY A 27 13.71 -7.36 -14.93
C GLY A 27 12.87 -7.23 -13.66
N ALA A 28 13.20 -6.29 -12.76
CA ALA A 28 12.46 -6.06 -11.53
C ALA A 28 11.06 -5.50 -11.77
N VAL A 29 10.92 -4.47 -12.63
CA VAL A 29 9.60 -3.92 -12.99
C VAL A 29 8.74 -4.98 -13.67
N ASN A 30 9.33 -5.76 -14.59
CA ASN A 30 8.62 -6.88 -15.24
C ASN A 30 8.17 -7.94 -14.23
N ALA A 31 9.00 -8.29 -13.24
CA ALA A 31 8.63 -9.25 -12.21
C ALA A 31 7.49 -8.73 -11.31
N LEU A 32 7.52 -7.45 -10.92
CA LEU A 32 6.46 -6.82 -10.11
C LEU A 32 5.12 -6.79 -10.86
N VAL A 33 5.12 -6.26 -12.08
CA VAL A 33 3.92 -6.09 -12.91
C VAL A 33 3.27 -7.43 -13.28
N ASN A 34 4.07 -8.50 -13.38
CA ASN A 34 3.57 -9.85 -13.62
C ASN A 34 3.29 -10.66 -12.34
N SER A 35 3.34 -10.03 -11.16
CA SER A 35 3.09 -10.69 -9.86
C SER A 35 4.01 -11.89 -9.62
N LEU A 36 5.26 -11.80 -10.07
CA LEU A 36 6.30 -12.81 -9.88
C LEU A 36 7.21 -12.52 -8.67
N ALA A 37 7.10 -11.32 -8.11
CA ALA A 37 7.83 -10.86 -6.92
C ALA A 37 6.92 -10.86 -5.68
N ASP A 38 6.25 -12.00 -5.45
CA ASP A 38 5.11 -12.08 -4.54
C ASP A 38 5.49 -12.19 -3.05
N ASP A 39 6.75 -12.46 -2.72
CA ASP A 39 7.12 -12.76 -1.33
C ASP A 39 7.16 -11.52 -0.43
N VAL A 40 6.62 -11.73 0.78
CA VAL A 40 6.86 -10.90 1.95
C VAL A 40 8.32 -11.11 2.36
N SER A 41 9.11 -10.04 2.47
CA SER A 41 10.56 -10.20 2.73
C SER A 41 10.90 -10.68 4.15
N GLY A 42 9.89 -10.84 5.03
CA GLY A 42 10.00 -11.26 6.42
C GLY A 42 10.81 -10.31 7.32
N ASN A 43 11.22 -9.16 6.80
CA ASN A 43 12.17 -8.27 7.45
C ASN A 43 11.45 -7.10 8.11
N GLU A 44 11.69 -6.92 9.41
CA GLU A 44 11.29 -5.73 10.15
C GLU A 44 12.29 -4.58 9.92
N GLY A 45 11.79 -3.34 9.86
CA GLY A 45 12.65 -2.16 9.77
C GLY A 45 11.87 -0.87 9.58
N ILE A 46 12.51 0.25 9.93
CA ILE A 46 11.95 1.58 9.72
C ILE A 46 12.19 1.98 8.27
N VAL A 47 11.10 2.24 7.54
CA VAL A 47 11.13 2.82 6.21
C VAL A 47 10.99 4.33 6.35
N SER A 48 11.97 5.08 5.84
CA SER A 48 11.94 6.54 5.81
C SER A 48 12.37 7.03 4.42
N HIS A 49 11.46 7.66 3.69
CA HIS A 49 11.73 8.21 2.37
C HIS A 49 10.95 9.49 2.13
N THR A 50 11.68 10.55 1.75
CA THR A 50 11.11 11.81 1.30
C THR A 50 10.93 11.70 -0.21
N GLY A 51 9.76 11.26 -0.67
CA GLY A 51 9.45 11.05 -2.08
C GLY A 51 9.11 12.35 -2.80
N ILE A 52 10.10 13.25 -2.86
CA ILE A 52 10.10 14.42 -3.74
C ILE A 52 10.84 13.98 -5.00
N TYR A 53 10.08 13.63 -6.03
CA TYR A 53 10.61 13.25 -7.33
C TYR A 53 10.45 14.43 -8.30
N GLU A 54 11.57 14.85 -8.89
CA GLU A 54 11.62 16.03 -9.75
C GLU A 54 10.82 15.84 -11.04
N SER A 55 10.84 14.63 -11.63
CA SER A 55 10.08 14.35 -12.86
C SER A 55 8.57 14.52 -12.67
N LEU A 56 8.05 14.25 -11.46
CA LEU A 56 6.65 14.50 -11.13
C LEU A 56 6.31 16.00 -11.11
N TYR A 57 7.24 16.89 -10.75
CA TYR A 57 6.98 18.33 -10.87
C TYR A 57 7.02 18.80 -12.33
N GLN A 58 7.97 18.29 -13.11
CA GLN A 58 8.13 18.66 -14.52
C GLN A 58 6.91 18.27 -15.37
N GLU A 59 6.25 17.15 -15.01
CA GLU A 59 5.07 16.65 -15.70
C GLU A 59 3.73 17.15 -15.14
N ASP A 60 3.73 18.05 -14.15
CA ASP A 60 2.53 18.52 -13.42
C ASP A 60 1.76 17.37 -12.73
N LEU A 61 2.54 16.48 -12.10
CA LEU A 61 2.11 15.25 -11.43
C LEU A 61 2.55 15.21 -9.96
N SER A 62 2.82 16.38 -9.37
CA SER A 62 3.30 16.53 -7.99
C SER A 62 2.35 15.95 -6.92
N GLN A 63 1.08 15.74 -7.25
CA GLN A 63 0.10 15.04 -6.39
C GLN A 63 0.50 13.58 -6.08
N PHE A 64 1.38 12.98 -6.89
CA PHE A 64 1.93 11.65 -6.64
C PHE A 64 3.19 11.66 -5.77
N ASN A 65 3.74 12.82 -5.42
CA ASN A 65 4.81 12.89 -4.44
C ASN A 65 4.25 12.59 -3.05
N PHE A 66 4.92 11.70 -2.32
CA PHE A 66 4.57 11.40 -0.95
C PHE A 66 5.82 11.14 -0.11
N THR A 67 5.73 11.51 1.16
CA THR A 67 6.72 11.11 2.16
C THR A 67 6.17 9.91 2.92
N ILE A 68 6.97 8.85 3.02
CA ILE A 68 6.67 7.68 3.86
C ILE A 68 7.63 7.65 5.04
N ASN A 69 7.07 7.42 6.22
CA ASN A 69 7.83 7.17 7.43
C ASN A 69 7.02 6.22 8.32
N TYR A 70 7.32 4.92 8.25
CA TYR A 70 6.59 3.88 8.97
C TYR A 70 7.51 2.74 9.42
N LEU A 71 7.13 2.01 10.47
CA LEU A 71 7.76 0.75 10.86
C LEU A 71 7.09 -0.38 10.06
N SER A 72 7.84 -1.07 9.21
CA SER A 72 7.38 -2.32 8.59
C SER A 72 7.78 -3.48 9.48
N GLY A 73 6.82 -4.34 9.86
CA GLY A 73 7.10 -5.54 10.65
C GLY A 73 7.50 -6.76 9.81
N ASP A 74 7.34 -6.72 8.48
CA ASP A 74 7.52 -7.89 7.61
C ASP A 74 8.01 -7.60 6.17
N ASN A 75 8.01 -6.35 5.73
CA ASN A 75 8.22 -5.99 4.32
C ASN A 75 9.29 -4.92 4.07
N TYR A 76 10.14 -4.65 5.05
CA TYR A 76 11.17 -3.61 4.94
C TYR A 76 12.05 -3.76 3.69
N GLY A 77 12.60 -4.95 3.44
CA GLY A 77 13.53 -5.17 2.33
C GLY A 77 12.88 -5.00 0.96
N LYS A 78 11.64 -5.43 0.82
CA LYS A 78 10.85 -5.22 -0.40
C LYS A 78 10.59 -3.75 -0.66
N VAL A 79 10.19 -3.01 0.37
CA VAL A 79 9.86 -1.58 0.26
C VAL A 79 11.11 -0.77 -0.06
N ASP A 80 12.25 -1.06 0.58
CA ASP A 80 13.54 -0.43 0.24
C ASP A 80 13.90 -0.64 -1.24
N SER A 81 13.74 -1.86 -1.76
CA SER A 81 13.94 -2.13 -3.20
C SER A 81 12.96 -1.36 -4.09
N LEU A 82 11.67 -1.26 -3.71
CA LEU A 82 10.68 -0.48 -4.47
C LEU A 82 11.06 1.01 -4.54
N LEU A 83 11.54 1.59 -3.44
CA LEU A 83 11.95 3.00 -3.38
C LEU A 83 13.22 3.27 -4.19
N LYS A 84 14.15 2.32 -4.22
CA LYS A 84 15.33 2.39 -5.09
C LYS A 84 14.94 2.32 -6.57
N LEU A 85 14.01 1.44 -6.92
CA LEU A 85 13.47 1.37 -8.28
C LEU A 85 12.71 2.65 -8.65
N ALA A 86 11.91 3.21 -7.73
CA ALA A 86 11.23 4.49 -7.95
C ALA A 86 12.23 5.63 -8.23
N SER A 87 13.33 5.69 -7.47
CA SER A 87 14.40 6.67 -7.72
C SER A 87 15.04 6.48 -9.10
N GLN A 88 15.27 5.24 -9.52
CA GLN A 88 15.77 4.94 -10.87
C GLN A 88 14.76 5.31 -11.97
N ALA A 89 13.47 5.08 -11.74
CA ALA A 89 12.40 5.48 -12.67
C ALA A 89 12.37 7.00 -12.83
N ASN A 90 12.52 7.76 -11.74
CA ASN A 90 12.67 9.21 -11.76
C ASN A 90 13.89 9.64 -12.60
N ASP A 91 15.06 9.03 -12.39
CA ASP A 91 16.29 9.36 -13.13
C ASP A 91 16.21 9.02 -14.63
N LYS A 92 15.34 8.06 -14.99
CA LYS A 92 15.07 7.62 -16.37
C LYS A 92 13.88 8.34 -17.02
N ASP A 93 13.22 9.25 -16.31
CA ASP A 93 12.00 9.93 -16.75
C ASP A 93 10.83 8.96 -17.10
N LEU A 94 10.78 7.81 -16.41
CA LEU A 94 9.73 6.80 -16.56
C LEU A 94 8.62 7.06 -15.54
N VAL A 95 7.87 8.15 -15.73
CA VAL A 95 6.90 8.65 -14.75
C VAL A 95 5.77 7.66 -14.46
N GLY A 96 5.33 6.88 -15.44
CA GLY A 96 4.34 5.81 -15.25
C GLY A 96 4.84 4.71 -14.30
N ASP A 97 6.08 4.28 -14.48
CA ASP A 97 6.71 3.30 -13.58
C ASP A 97 6.94 3.89 -12.19
N LEU A 98 7.38 5.16 -12.12
CA LEU A 98 7.58 5.88 -10.87
C LEU A 98 6.29 5.90 -10.05
N VAL A 99 5.16 6.30 -10.64
CA VAL A 99 3.86 6.32 -9.94
C VAL A 99 3.48 4.93 -9.44
N TYR A 100 3.67 3.89 -10.25
CA TYR A 100 3.40 2.50 -9.84
C TYR A 100 4.27 2.06 -8.66
N LEU A 101 5.59 2.21 -8.77
CA LEU A 101 6.57 1.78 -7.77
C LEU A 101 6.43 2.54 -6.46
N ALA A 102 6.25 3.85 -6.56
CA ALA A 102 6.05 4.72 -5.42
C ALA A 102 4.75 4.35 -4.71
N HIS A 103 3.63 4.20 -5.43
CA HIS A 103 2.38 3.77 -4.82
C HIS A 103 2.49 2.39 -4.15
N TYR A 104 3.21 1.44 -4.77
CA TYR A 104 3.49 0.12 -4.18
C TYR A 104 4.23 0.24 -2.84
N ALA A 105 5.24 1.10 -2.76
CA ALA A 105 5.94 1.36 -1.51
C ALA A 105 5.02 2.00 -0.46
N SER A 106 4.11 2.90 -0.88
CA SER A 106 3.17 3.59 0.02
C SER A 106 2.12 2.67 0.66
N VAL A 107 1.81 1.54 0.02
CA VAL A 107 0.95 0.48 0.55
C VAL A 107 1.76 -0.64 1.19
N GLY A 108 2.99 -0.37 1.65
CA GLY A 108 3.80 -1.31 2.42
C GLY A 108 4.37 -2.48 1.61
N GLY A 109 4.36 -2.40 0.27
CA GLY A 109 4.87 -3.49 -0.58
C GLY A 109 3.95 -4.70 -0.65
N TYR A 110 2.68 -4.60 -0.25
CA TYR A 110 1.72 -5.72 -0.31
C TYR A 110 0.99 -5.79 -1.66
N ASN A 111 1.07 -6.95 -2.32
CA ASN A 111 0.68 -7.12 -3.72
C ASN A 111 -0.84 -7.04 -3.91
N GLU A 112 -1.59 -7.42 -2.88
CA GLU A 112 -3.06 -7.39 -2.87
C GLU A 112 -3.63 -6.01 -3.21
N TYR A 113 -2.90 -4.94 -2.88
CA TYR A 113 -3.28 -3.56 -3.19
C TYR A 113 -2.84 -3.09 -4.58
N MET A 114 -1.94 -3.80 -5.26
CA MET A 114 -1.28 -3.38 -6.51
C MET A 114 -1.71 -4.16 -7.75
N GLN A 115 -2.88 -4.79 -7.70
CA GLN A 115 -3.43 -5.52 -8.84
C GLN A 115 -3.70 -4.55 -10.01
N LEU A 116 -3.29 -4.93 -11.22
CA LEU A 116 -3.48 -4.13 -12.44
C LEU A 116 -4.83 -4.43 -13.11
N ASN A 117 -5.91 -4.14 -12.41
CA ASN A 117 -7.28 -4.20 -12.92
C ASN A 117 -8.07 -2.98 -12.44
N ASP A 118 -9.18 -2.68 -13.10
CA ASP A 118 -10.01 -1.49 -12.88
C ASP A 118 -10.72 -1.44 -11.52
N LYS A 119 -10.83 -2.58 -10.83
CA LYS A 119 -11.51 -2.67 -9.53
C LYS A 119 -10.54 -2.67 -8.35
N SER A 120 -9.23 -2.66 -8.62
CA SER A 120 -8.21 -2.74 -7.59
C SER A 120 -8.14 -1.46 -6.75
N SER A 121 -7.58 -1.57 -5.54
CA SER A 121 -7.31 -0.40 -4.70
C SER A 121 -6.41 0.60 -5.43
N PHE A 122 -5.38 0.12 -6.13
CA PHE A 122 -4.52 0.96 -6.96
C PHE A 122 -5.29 1.75 -8.02
N ALA A 123 -6.18 1.12 -8.78
CA ALA A 123 -6.99 1.82 -9.79
C ALA A 123 -7.89 2.88 -9.18
N LYS A 124 -8.61 2.55 -8.10
CA LYS A 124 -9.49 3.50 -7.39
C LYS A 124 -8.71 4.69 -6.85
N ASP A 125 -7.55 4.44 -6.29
CA ASP A 125 -6.67 5.47 -5.73
C ASP A 125 -6.16 6.40 -6.83
N LEU A 126 -5.72 5.85 -7.97
CA LEU A 126 -5.28 6.64 -9.13
C LEU A 126 -6.41 7.50 -9.71
N LEU A 127 -7.60 6.92 -9.90
CA LEU A 127 -8.78 7.64 -10.41
C LEU A 127 -9.16 8.80 -9.48
N SER A 128 -9.10 8.57 -8.16
CA SER A 128 -9.33 9.62 -7.16
C SER A 128 -8.24 10.70 -7.18
N PHE A 129 -6.95 10.34 -7.29
CA PHE A 129 -5.86 11.32 -7.30
C PHE A 129 -5.84 12.16 -8.59
N CYS A 130 -6.19 11.56 -9.72
CA CYS A 130 -6.23 12.24 -11.01
C CYS A 130 -7.53 12.99 -11.26
N ASN A 131 -8.53 12.93 -10.37
CA ASN A 131 -9.90 13.40 -10.63
C ASN A 131 -10.44 12.89 -11.99
N ASN A 132 -10.11 11.64 -12.33
CA ASN A 132 -10.41 11.00 -13.63
C ASN A 132 -9.86 11.71 -14.89
N ASP A 133 -8.80 12.50 -14.78
CA ASP A 133 -8.19 13.19 -15.93
C ASP A 133 -7.48 12.21 -16.90
N ALA A 134 -8.06 11.99 -18.09
CA ALA A 134 -7.47 11.14 -19.13
C ALA A 134 -6.10 11.61 -19.64
N THR A 135 -5.78 12.91 -19.55
CA THR A 135 -4.49 13.44 -19.99
C THR A 135 -3.36 12.91 -19.09
N ILE A 136 -3.61 12.79 -17.79
CA ILE A 136 -2.68 12.21 -16.82
C ILE A 136 -2.45 10.73 -17.16
N PHE A 137 -3.51 9.95 -17.33
CA PHE A 137 -3.37 8.53 -17.66
C PHE A 137 -2.69 8.27 -19.00
N THR A 138 -2.87 9.19 -19.97
CA THR A 138 -2.12 9.15 -21.24
C THR A 138 -0.63 9.38 -21.02
N LYS A 139 -0.24 10.32 -20.16
CA LYS A 139 1.17 10.55 -19.78
C LYS A 139 1.77 9.32 -19.08
N LEU A 140 1.06 8.77 -18.09
CA LEU A 140 1.51 7.58 -17.34
C LEU A 140 1.68 6.38 -18.26
N SER A 141 0.73 6.14 -19.17
CA SER A 141 0.82 5.08 -20.18
C SER A 141 2.06 5.25 -21.06
N LYS A 142 2.27 6.44 -21.65
CA LYS A 142 3.41 6.69 -22.55
C LYS A 142 4.79 6.62 -21.88
N SER A 143 4.84 6.84 -20.57
CA SER A 143 6.07 6.86 -19.78
C SER A 143 6.29 5.60 -18.94
N SER A 144 5.56 4.52 -19.21
CA SER A 144 5.77 3.22 -18.57
C SER A 144 6.68 2.32 -19.41
N SER A 145 7.62 1.61 -18.80
CA SER A 145 8.52 0.70 -19.53
C SER A 145 7.92 -0.67 -19.81
N ASN A 146 6.78 -1.00 -19.20
CA ASN A 146 6.14 -2.32 -19.31
C ASN A 146 4.77 -2.26 -20.00
N GLN A 147 4.57 -3.10 -21.03
CA GLN A 147 3.33 -3.13 -21.83
C GLN A 147 2.05 -3.34 -20.99
N LYS A 148 2.07 -4.23 -19.99
CA LYS A 148 0.90 -4.49 -19.15
C LYS A 148 0.56 -3.28 -18.27
N LEU A 149 1.56 -2.51 -17.85
CA LEU A 149 1.35 -1.26 -17.12
C LEU A 149 0.84 -0.14 -18.05
N GLN A 150 1.35 -0.06 -19.28
CA GLN A 150 0.81 0.83 -20.33
C GLN A 150 -0.67 0.52 -20.59
N ASP A 151 -1.01 -0.76 -20.82
CA ASP A 151 -2.37 -1.22 -21.07
C ASP A 151 -3.30 -0.93 -19.88
N PHE A 152 -2.78 -1.04 -18.65
CA PHE A 152 -3.53 -0.71 -17.43
C PHE A 152 -3.90 0.78 -17.39
N PHE A 153 -2.92 1.69 -17.54
CA PHE A 153 -3.19 3.13 -17.57
C PHE A 153 -4.11 3.52 -18.74
N GLN A 154 -3.93 2.88 -19.90
CA GLN A 154 -4.77 3.13 -21.07
C GLN A 154 -6.24 2.75 -20.82
N LYS A 155 -6.51 1.72 -20.01
CA LYS A 155 -7.88 1.33 -19.64
C LYS A 155 -8.55 2.35 -18.72
N LEU A 156 -7.78 3.01 -17.84
CA LEU A 156 -8.31 4.03 -16.92
C LEU A 156 -8.80 5.29 -17.64
N ILE A 157 -8.23 5.61 -18.82
CA ILE A 157 -8.71 6.71 -19.68
C ILE A 157 -10.20 6.55 -20.02
N SER A 158 -10.63 5.33 -20.32
CA SER A 158 -12.01 5.05 -20.73
C SER A 158 -13.02 5.02 -19.58
N GLN A 159 -12.57 5.17 -18.33
CA GLN A 159 -13.44 5.17 -17.14
C GLN A 159 -13.92 6.57 -16.75
N GLU A 160 -13.67 7.59 -17.57
CA GLU A 160 -14.12 8.98 -17.43
C GLU A 160 -15.64 9.17 -17.21
N SER A 161 -16.48 8.14 -17.39
CA SER A 161 -17.94 8.31 -17.46
C SER A 161 -18.77 7.90 -16.25
N ASP A 162 -18.22 7.26 -15.21
CA ASP A 162 -19.03 6.73 -14.09
C ASP A 162 -18.79 7.46 -12.76
N THR A 163 -18.62 8.78 -12.78
CA THR A 163 -18.82 9.59 -11.56
C THR A 163 -20.30 9.88 -11.36
N SER A 164 -21.07 8.86 -10.97
CA SER A 164 -22.12 9.15 -9.99
C SER A 164 -21.39 9.45 -8.69
N SER A 165 -21.17 10.73 -8.43
CA SER A 165 -20.84 11.23 -7.10
C SER A 165 -21.92 10.70 -6.15
N SER A 166 -21.63 9.59 -5.49
CA SER A 166 -22.35 9.22 -4.29
C SER A 166 -22.05 10.35 -3.32
N ASN A 167 -23.06 11.19 -3.12
CA ASN A 167 -23.21 11.93 -1.88
C ASN A 167 -23.25 10.87 -0.77
N ASN A 168 -22.07 10.41 -0.35
CA ASN A 168 -21.89 9.66 0.87
C ASN A 168 -22.23 10.68 1.95
N LEU A 169 -23.50 10.66 2.35
CA LEU A 169 -23.94 11.25 3.59
C LEU A 169 -22.97 10.70 4.65
N GLU A 170 -22.06 11.57 5.11
CA GLU A 170 -21.20 11.30 6.25
C GLU A 170 -22.08 10.68 7.33
N LYS A 171 -21.82 9.41 7.64
CA LYS A 171 -22.54 8.71 8.67
C LYS A 171 -22.41 9.55 9.93
N ARG A 172 -23.53 9.96 10.53
CA ARG A 172 -23.54 10.81 11.73
C ARG A 172 -22.52 10.27 12.74
N TYR A 173 -21.52 11.10 13.02
CA TYR A 173 -20.51 10.96 14.06
C TYR A 173 -21.18 10.42 15.34
N ASP A 174 -20.82 9.20 15.74
CA ASP A 174 -21.37 8.55 16.95
C ASP A 174 -20.56 8.88 18.22
N GLY A 175 -19.50 9.69 18.07
CA GLY A 175 -18.72 10.24 19.16
C GLY A 175 -17.36 9.57 19.39
N THR A 176 -17.02 8.46 18.72
CA THR A 176 -15.74 7.77 19.03
C THR A 176 -15.01 7.09 17.88
N TYR A 177 -15.70 6.63 16.82
CA TYR A 177 -15.03 5.99 15.69
C TYR A 177 -15.79 6.20 14.37
N THR A 178 -15.06 6.09 13.26
CA THR A 178 -15.61 6.18 11.90
C THR A 178 -15.08 5.03 11.06
N CYS A 179 -15.96 4.28 10.38
CA CYS A 179 -15.57 3.25 9.40
C CYS A 179 -15.79 3.79 7.98
N ASP A 180 -14.84 3.58 7.09
CA ASP A 180 -14.87 4.03 5.69
C ASP A 180 -14.55 2.86 4.73
N ASP A 181 -14.91 3.03 3.46
CA ASP A 181 -14.63 2.12 2.34
C ASP A 181 -13.40 2.55 1.50
N LYS A 182 -12.75 3.65 1.87
CA LYS A 182 -11.48 4.11 1.28
C LYS A 182 -10.28 3.49 1.98
N HIS A 183 -9.27 3.15 1.18
CA HIS A 183 -7.96 2.66 1.66
C HIS A 183 -8.09 1.47 2.62
N THR A 184 -9.06 0.59 2.35
CA THR A 184 -9.40 -0.51 3.25
C THR A 184 -8.27 -1.52 3.37
N ALA A 185 -8.17 -2.14 4.55
CA ALA A 185 -7.39 -3.36 4.76
C ALA A 185 -8.32 -4.56 4.94
N VAL A 186 -7.81 -5.74 4.60
CA VAL A 186 -8.50 -7.01 4.88
C VAL A 186 -8.53 -7.25 6.38
N LYS A 187 -9.69 -7.60 6.93
CA LYS A 187 -9.88 -7.83 8.37
C LYS A 187 -8.92 -8.86 8.94
N GLY A 188 -8.64 -9.94 8.20
CA GLY A 188 -7.65 -10.96 8.56
C GLY A 188 -6.24 -10.37 8.75
N SER A 189 -5.80 -9.50 7.84
CA SER A 189 -4.54 -8.77 7.94
C SER A 189 -4.46 -7.89 9.19
N CYS A 190 -5.55 -7.21 9.54
CA CYS A 190 -5.58 -6.41 10.76
C CYS A 190 -5.58 -7.24 12.04
N VAL A 191 -6.14 -8.45 12.03
CA VAL A 191 -5.99 -9.40 13.15
C VAL A 191 -4.52 -9.80 13.32
N LEU A 192 -3.79 -10.01 12.22
CA LEU A 192 -2.36 -10.32 12.26
C LEU A 192 -1.54 -9.13 12.79
N LEU A 193 -1.80 -7.91 12.33
CA LEU A 193 -1.19 -6.69 12.86
C LEU A 193 -1.43 -6.56 14.37
N LYS A 194 -2.67 -6.73 14.82
CA LYS A 194 -3.02 -6.67 16.25
C LYS A 194 -2.19 -7.64 17.08
N ASN A 195 -2.06 -8.89 16.63
CA ASN A 195 -1.28 -9.91 17.33
C ASN A 195 0.23 -9.57 17.33
N TYR A 196 0.75 -9.04 16.22
CA TYR A 196 2.12 -8.54 16.13
C TYR A 196 2.38 -7.40 17.14
N LEU A 197 1.45 -6.45 17.26
CA LEU A 197 1.54 -5.32 18.19
C LEU A 197 1.49 -5.79 19.66
N TRP A 198 0.61 -6.73 20.01
CA TRP A 198 0.58 -7.30 21.36
C TRP A 198 1.85 -8.08 21.72
N GLY A 199 2.42 -8.77 20.75
CA GLY A 199 3.64 -9.56 20.93
C GLY A 199 4.92 -8.72 21.04
N ASN A 200 4.87 -7.44 20.66
CA ASN A 200 6.03 -6.55 20.63
C ASN A 200 5.90 -5.40 21.64
N PRO A 201 6.69 -5.41 22.73
CA PRO A 201 6.68 -4.31 23.71
C PRO A 201 7.58 -3.13 23.30
N GLY A 202 8.00 -3.07 22.03
CA GLY A 202 8.87 -2.01 21.52
C GLY A 202 8.25 -0.62 21.69
N THR A 203 9.10 0.38 21.90
CA THR A 203 8.70 1.80 21.96
C THR A 203 9.26 2.55 20.77
N ILE A 204 8.40 3.33 20.11
CA ILE A 204 8.75 4.26 19.06
C ILE A 204 8.78 5.65 19.70
N PRO A 205 9.94 6.30 19.91
CA PRO A 205 10.03 7.48 20.77
C PRO A 205 9.44 8.76 20.17
N HIS A 206 9.57 9.01 18.87
CA HIS A 206 9.09 10.24 18.19
C HIS A 206 8.81 9.99 16.69
N GLY A 207 8.24 8.82 16.40
CA GLY A 207 8.04 8.31 15.05
C GLY A 207 9.02 7.19 14.65
N PRO A 208 8.75 6.42 13.58
CA PRO A 208 7.66 6.57 12.59
C PRO A 208 6.26 6.58 13.18
N ARG A 209 5.33 7.33 12.58
CA ARG A 209 3.96 7.50 13.08
C ARG A 209 2.95 6.51 12.47
N ALA A 210 3.47 5.39 11.99
CA ALA A 210 2.70 4.30 11.45
C ALA A 210 3.47 2.99 11.61
N VAL A 211 2.73 1.90 11.75
CA VAL A 211 3.25 0.54 11.86
C VAL A 211 2.42 -0.35 10.94
N CYS A 212 3.08 -1.12 10.07
CA CYS A 212 2.41 -2.00 9.10
C CYS A 212 2.87 -3.43 9.24
N TYR A 213 1.93 -4.36 9.14
CA TYR A 213 2.17 -5.79 9.19
C TYR A 213 1.07 -6.54 8.42
N ALA A 214 1.47 -7.51 7.60
CA ALA A 214 0.61 -8.43 6.86
C ALA A 214 -0.48 -7.76 6.00
N GLY A 215 -0.26 -6.54 5.51
CA GLY A 215 -1.23 -5.81 4.69
C GLY A 215 -2.09 -4.81 5.46
N CYS A 216 -2.01 -4.76 6.78
CA CYS A 216 -2.74 -3.77 7.58
C CYS A 216 -1.74 -2.82 8.27
N CYS A 217 -2.14 -1.57 8.40
CA CYS A 217 -1.36 -0.51 9.02
C CYS A 217 -2.17 0.18 10.11
N VAL A 218 -1.51 0.57 11.19
CA VAL A 218 -2.01 1.52 12.19
C VAL A 218 -1.18 2.79 12.13
N SER A 219 -1.80 3.96 12.14
CA SER A 219 -1.14 5.27 12.15
C SER A 219 -1.81 6.23 13.10
N TRP A 220 -1.12 7.31 13.48
CA TRP A 220 -1.66 8.29 14.43
C TRP A 220 -1.28 9.74 14.09
N SER A 221 -2.09 10.68 14.56
CA SER A 221 -2.11 12.07 14.11
C SER A 221 -0.97 12.95 14.64
N MET A 222 -0.44 12.72 15.84
CA MET A 222 0.62 13.56 16.43
C MET A 222 1.95 12.83 16.61
N ASP A 223 3.01 13.60 16.80
CA ASP A 223 4.31 13.06 17.21
C ASP A 223 4.30 12.73 18.70
N ALA A 224 4.26 11.44 19.03
CA ALA A 224 4.17 10.94 20.39
C ALA A 224 5.04 9.68 20.54
N PRO A 225 5.64 9.46 21.72
CA PRO A 225 6.23 8.16 22.05
C PRO A 225 5.12 7.13 22.17
N VAL A 226 5.22 6.05 21.40
CA VAL A 226 4.21 4.98 21.35
C VAL A 226 4.82 3.65 21.73
N VAL A 227 4.24 2.98 22.71
CA VAL A 227 4.48 1.55 22.95
C VAL A 227 3.60 0.77 21.97
N LEU A 228 4.18 -0.12 21.18
CA LEU A 228 3.46 -0.86 20.15
C LEU A 228 2.25 -1.63 20.70
N GLY A 229 2.38 -2.21 21.89
CA GLY A 229 1.28 -2.88 22.60
C GLY A 229 0.07 -1.97 22.89
N ASP A 230 0.26 -0.65 23.03
CA ASP A 230 -0.84 0.30 23.28
C ASP A 230 -1.68 0.58 22.03
N LEU A 231 -1.15 0.27 20.84
CA LEU A 231 -1.88 0.39 19.56
C LEU A 231 -2.81 -0.81 19.32
N ALA A 232 -2.50 -1.98 19.86
CA ALA A 232 -3.27 -3.20 19.61
C ALA A 232 -4.76 -3.09 20.01
N PRO A 233 -5.14 -2.51 21.16
CA PRO A 233 -6.55 -2.26 21.49
C PRO A 233 -7.27 -1.38 20.46
N ARG A 234 -6.55 -0.42 19.83
CA ARG A 234 -7.13 0.50 18.83
C ARG A 234 -7.43 -0.22 17.52
N VAL A 235 -6.53 -1.12 17.12
CA VAL A 235 -6.76 -2.03 15.98
C VAL A 235 -7.94 -2.97 16.28
N ASP A 236 -8.02 -3.52 17.50
CA ASP A 236 -9.12 -4.40 17.90
C ASP A 236 -10.48 -3.70 17.87
N THR A 237 -10.57 -2.45 18.36
CA THR A 237 -11.79 -1.64 18.25
C THR A 237 -12.29 -1.56 16.82
N CYS A 238 -11.42 -1.23 15.86
CA CYS A 238 -11.80 -1.16 14.45
C CYS A 238 -12.26 -2.52 13.89
N ILE A 239 -11.60 -3.62 14.27
CA ILE A 239 -11.97 -4.98 13.85
C ILE A 239 -13.38 -5.35 14.34
N GLN A 240 -13.70 -5.04 15.60
CA GLN A 240 -15.00 -5.38 16.21
C GLN A 240 -16.13 -4.50 15.68
N THR A 241 -15.83 -3.24 15.38
CA THR A 241 -16.83 -2.23 15.10
C THR A 241 -17.15 -2.11 13.60
N CYS A 242 -16.16 -2.27 12.72
CA CYS A 242 -16.40 -2.18 11.29
C CYS A 242 -16.94 -3.52 10.76
N PRO A 243 -18.17 -3.56 10.21
CA PRO A 243 -18.86 -4.82 9.91
C PRO A 243 -18.29 -5.56 8.70
N ASN A 244 -17.63 -4.84 7.78
CA ASN A 244 -17.18 -5.38 6.51
C ASN A 244 -15.87 -6.18 6.65
N ASP A 245 -15.65 -7.12 5.72
CA ASP A 245 -14.40 -7.91 5.64
C ASP A 245 -13.21 -7.09 5.16
N GLN A 246 -13.47 -5.96 4.50
CA GLN A 246 -12.49 -4.92 4.21
C GLN A 246 -12.97 -3.62 4.85
N PHE A 247 -12.10 -2.95 5.60
CA PHE A 247 -12.44 -1.70 6.27
C PHE A 247 -11.23 -0.80 6.37
N SER A 248 -11.48 0.50 6.43
CA SER A 248 -10.62 1.43 7.15
C SER A 248 -11.40 2.04 8.30
N CYS A 249 -10.68 2.54 9.29
CA CYS A 249 -11.27 3.00 10.52
C CYS A 249 -10.45 4.12 11.13
N ILE A 250 -11.13 5.09 11.74
CA ILE A 250 -10.54 6.14 12.56
C ILE A 250 -11.12 5.99 13.96
N ASN A 251 -10.26 5.87 14.97
CA ASN A 251 -10.61 6.04 16.37
C ASN A 251 -10.26 7.48 16.76
N HIS A 252 -11.26 8.24 17.21
CA HIS A 252 -11.09 9.65 17.58
C HIS A 252 -10.76 9.80 19.07
N ASP A 253 -10.14 10.93 19.42
CA ASP A 253 -9.89 11.37 20.79
C ASP A 253 -9.17 10.32 21.67
N VAL A 254 -8.26 9.56 21.06
CA VAL A 254 -7.50 8.51 21.70
C VAL A 254 -6.39 9.10 22.59
N VAL A 255 -6.06 8.37 23.66
CA VAL A 255 -4.86 8.60 24.44
C VAL A 255 -3.80 7.59 24.04
N ILE A 256 -2.63 8.08 23.62
CA ILE A 256 -1.44 7.29 23.29
C ILE A 256 -0.28 7.78 24.16
N GLY A 257 0.28 6.89 24.98
CA GLY A 257 1.24 7.29 26.01
C GLY A 257 0.62 8.33 26.95
N ASN A 258 1.19 9.54 26.94
CA ASN A 258 0.69 10.69 27.72
C ASN A 258 0.09 11.82 26.86
N VAL A 259 -0.20 11.55 25.58
CA VAL A 259 -0.76 12.53 24.64
C VAL A 259 -2.26 12.25 24.44
N TYR A 260 -3.08 13.31 24.49
CA TYR A 260 -4.55 13.25 24.49
C TYR A 260 -5.11 13.84 23.19
N GLY A 261 -6.26 13.33 22.75
CA GLY A 261 -6.99 13.89 21.60
C GLY A 261 -6.45 13.40 20.26
N GLU A 262 -5.85 12.21 20.22
CA GLU A 262 -5.24 11.65 19.02
C GLU A 262 -6.25 10.91 18.15
N ASP A 263 -6.17 11.11 16.83
CA ASP A 263 -6.79 10.20 15.88
C ASP A 263 -5.85 9.02 15.62
N VAL A 264 -6.38 7.81 15.73
CA VAL A 264 -5.69 6.56 15.38
C VAL A 264 -6.41 5.87 14.23
N CYS A 265 -5.72 5.66 13.12
CA CYS A 265 -6.29 5.10 11.91
C CYS A 265 -5.79 3.70 11.65
N VAL A 266 -6.67 2.85 11.14
CA VAL A 266 -6.39 1.50 10.71
C VAL A 266 -6.79 1.36 9.25
N SER A 267 -5.85 1.03 8.37
CA SER A 267 -6.07 1.02 6.92
C SER A 267 -5.05 0.13 6.19
N GLY A 268 -5.19 -0.01 4.87
CA GLY A 268 -4.22 -0.69 4.01
C GLY A 268 -3.03 0.20 3.60
N ARG A 269 -2.91 1.41 4.17
CA ARG A 269 -1.89 2.40 3.79
C ARG A 269 -0.97 2.74 4.94
N THR A 270 0.29 2.99 4.58
CA THR A 270 1.34 3.39 5.53
C THR A 270 1.19 4.83 6.06
N LYS A 271 0.28 5.62 5.48
CA LYS A 271 0.16 7.05 5.75
C LYS A 271 -1.04 7.38 6.66
N PHE A 272 -0.75 8.34 7.52
CA PHE A 272 -1.55 9.10 8.49
C PHE A 272 -3.07 9.08 8.36
N CYS A 273 -3.74 9.12 9.52
CA CYS A 273 -5.02 9.82 9.66
C CYS A 273 -4.93 11.21 9.03
N HIS A 274 -5.89 11.55 8.16
CA HIS A 274 -6.06 12.79 7.36
C HIS A 274 -5.88 12.56 5.84
#